data_AF-A0A7Y5KYU4-F1
#
_entry.id   AF-A0A7Y5KYU4-F1
#
_cell.length_a   1.000
_cell.length_b   1.000
_cell.length_c   1.000
_cell.angle_alpha   90.00
_cell.angle_beta   90.00
_cell.angle_gamma   90.00
#
_symmetry.space_group_name_H-M   'P 1'
#
loop_
_entity.id
_entity.type
_entity.pdbx_description
1 polymer ?
#
loop_
_entity_poly.entity_id
_entity_poly.type
_entity_poly.pdbx_seq_one_letter_code
_entity_poly.pdbx_strand_id
1 'polypeptide(L)'
;MMRSWSFAARLIDEVARLLRCLGKHRYLQETDHRIHWTVDHVLKDLPAFAPHAAAFKALTAKNADLDVRSRDPRLWRAATADDAIGVLTAFWSGGDDAIARREELVRLFQEHELPIAEHDAFKSNPELPPFPELILFDWVLLPIDQLDADRHAGVLAALEGSTEEAHPSEPIYQEGPAFTIVELCEGAPLGILEDDMTIWSDGPYEYADYVFRGVSKAAKLPEPPVGLRDLDE
;
A
#
# COMPACT_ATOMS: atom_id res chain seq x y z
N MET A 1 11.46 -15.21 -3.51
CA MET A 1 10.44 -15.15 -2.43
C MET A 1 10.69 -13.86 -1.70
N MET A 2 9.68 -13.00 -1.65
CA MET A 2 9.80 -11.71 -0.97
C MET A 2 9.98 -11.91 0.53
N ARG A 3 10.63 -10.96 1.18
CA ARG A 3 10.80 -10.90 2.63
C ARG A 3 9.95 -9.75 3.16
N SER A 4 9.48 -9.83 4.40
CA SER A 4 8.66 -8.78 4.99
C SER A 4 9.42 -7.97 6.03
N TRP A 5 9.02 -6.70 6.13
CA TRP A 5 9.43 -5.74 7.15
C TRP A 5 8.21 -5.12 7.79
N SER A 6 8.15 -5.20 9.12
CA SER A 6 7.11 -4.56 9.92
C SER A 6 7.55 -3.14 10.30
N PHE A 7 6.70 -2.15 10.07
CA PHE A 7 6.92 -0.75 10.45
C PHE A 7 6.05 -0.38 11.64
N ALA A 8 6.66 0.18 12.69
CA ALA A 8 5.99 0.71 13.89
C ALA A 8 5.20 2.01 13.61
N ALA A 9 4.29 1.98 12.64
CA ALA A 9 3.39 3.08 12.29
C ALA A 9 1.97 2.69 12.73
N ARG A 10 1.54 3.19 13.89
CA ARG A 10 0.27 2.80 14.53
C ARG A 10 -0.81 3.85 14.40
N LEU A 11 -0.46 5.10 14.14
CA LEU A 11 -1.41 6.19 13.95
C LEU A 11 -1.60 6.51 12.46
N ILE A 12 -2.78 6.98 12.06
CA ILE A 12 -3.04 7.42 10.67
C ILE A 12 -1.96 8.40 10.19
N ASP A 13 -1.57 9.36 11.03
CA ASP A 13 -0.56 10.36 10.68
C ASP A 13 0.84 9.74 10.51
N GLU A 14 1.15 8.65 11.20
CA GLU A 14 2.40 7.90 11.04
C GLU A 14 2.40 7.14 9.72
N VAL A 15 1.30 6.44 9.41
CA VAL A 15 1.12 5.75 8.13
C VAL A 15 1.20 6.75 6.97
N ALA A 16 0.60 7.94 7.11
CA ALA A 16 0.69 8.99 6.11
C ALA A 16 2.12 9.52 5.90
N ARG A 17 2.91 9.64 6.96
CA ARG A 17 4.33 10.00 6.83
C ARG A 17 5.13 8.87 6.17
N LEU A 18 4.87 7.62 6.57
CA LEU A 18 5.51 6.44 6.00
C LEU A 18 5.27 6.35 4.49
N LEU A 19 4.01 6.38 4.03
CA LEU A 19 3.66 6.32 2.61
C LEU A 19 4.30 7.45 1.79
N ARG A 20 4.35 8.67 2.32
CA ARG A 20 5.05 9.78 1.66
C ARG A 20 6.56 9.58 1.56
N CYS A 21 7.18 8.98 2.59
CA CYS A 21 8.61 8.71 2.61
C CYS A 21 8.97 7.56 1.67
N LEU A 22 8.14 6.51 1.59
CA LEU A 22 8.26 5.43 0.60
C LEU A 22 8.16 5.98 -0.83
N GLY A 23 7.18 6.84 -1.12
CA GLY A 23 7.00 7.42 -2.45
C GLY A 23 7.99 8.53 -2.86
N LYS A 24 9.02 8.86 -2.05
CA LYS A 24 9.92 10.01 -2.32
C LYS A 24 11.39 9.79 -1.98
N HIS A 25 11.82 8.61 -1.56
CA HIS A 25 13.24 8.40 -1.24
C HIS A 25 14.11 8.24 -2.50
N ARG A 26 15.42 8.49 -2.35
CA ARG A 26 16.37 8.56 -3.48
C ARG A 26 16.63 7.26 -4.24
N TYR A 27 16.17 6.14 -3.70
CA TYR A 27 16.33 4.79 -4.28
C TYR A 27 15.10 4.37 -5.10
N LEU A 28 14.02 5.14 -5.03
CA LEU A 28 12.78 4.84 -5.70
C LEU A 28 12.93 5.11 -7.20
N GLN A 29 12.58 4.11 -8.00
CA GLN A 29 12.47 4.20 -9.45
C GLN A 29 11.02 4.52 -9.86
N GLU A 30 10.05 3.80 -9.30
CA GLU A 30 8.64 3.91 -9.68
C GLU A 30 7.71 3.66 -8.50
N THR A 31 6.50 4.22 -8.59
CA THR A 31 5.38 3.96 -7.68
C THR A 31 4.16 3.61 -8.53
N ASP A 32 3.57 2.45 -8.31
CA ASP A 32 2.32 2.02 -8.95
C ASP A 32 1.29 1.75 -7.86
N HIS A 33 0.72 2.83 -7.31
CA HIS A 33 -0.40 2.70 -6.39
C HIS A 33 -1.70 2.70 -7.17
N ARG A 34 -2.66 1.90 -6.73
CA ARG A 34 -3.96 1.83 -7.39
C ARG A 34 -5.10 1.85 -6.39
N ILE A 35 -6.21 2.47 -6.81
CA ILE A 35 -7.45 2.56 -6.04
C ILE A 35 -8.57 1.98 -6.89
N HIS A 36 -9.35 1.07 -6.30
CA HIS A 36 -10.52 0.47 -6.91
C HIS A 36 -11.70 1.46 -6.96
N TRP A 37 -12.53 1.38 -8.00
CA TRP A 37 -13.62 2.32 -8.24
C TRP A 37 -14.63 2.43 -7.09
N THR A 38 -14.82 1.36 -6.29
CA THR A 38 -15.74 1.38 -5.14
C THR A 38 -15.34 2.42 -4.12
N VAL A 39 -14.03 2.61 -3.91
CA VAL A 39 -13.49 3.62 -2.99
C VAL A 39 -13.79 5.02 -3.50
N ASP A 40 -13.50 5.29 -4.78
CA ASP A 40 -13.82 6.59 -5.39
C ASP A 40 -15.33 6.88 -5.32
N HIS A 41 -16.18 5.87 -5.52
CA HIS A 41 -17.62 6.01 -5.43
C HIS A 41 -18.07 6.40 -4.01
N VAL A 42 -17.55 5.74 -2.99
CA VAL A 42 -17.88 6.02 -1.59
C VAL A 42 -17.42 7.42 -1.19
N LEU A 43 -16.25 7.84 -1.67
CA LEU A 43 -15.64 9.13 -1.34
C LEU A 43 -16.03 10.26 -2.30
N LYS A 44 -17.04 10.09 -3.15
CA LYS A 44 -17.44 11.05 -4.18
C LYS A 44 -17.85 12.44 -3.66
N ASP A 45 -18.13 12.56 -2.37
CA ASP A 45 -18.39 13.83 -1.67
C ASP A 45 -17.11 14.66 -1.46
N LEU A 46 -15.94 14.00 -1.46
CA LEU A 46 -14.65 14.64 -1.30
C LEU A 46 -14.12 15.16 -2.65
N PRO A 47 -13.65 16.43 -2.74
CA PRO A 47 -13.23 17.02 -4.01
C PRO A 47 -12.14 16.25 -4.76
N ALA A 48 -11.23 15.57 -4.04
CA ALA A 48 -10.16 14.79 -4.66
C ALA A 48 -10.67 13.52 -5.37
N PHE A 49 -11.80 12.96 -4.93
CA PHE A 49 -12.32 11.68 -5.43
C PHE A 49 -13.51 11.84 -6.37
N ALA A 50 -14.26 12.95 -6.26
CA ALA A 50 -15.44 13.22 -7.09
C ALA A 50 -15.19 13.10 -8.61
N PRO A 51 -14.08 13.62 -9.19
CA PRO A 51 -13.79 13.47 -10.62
C PRO A 51 -13.59 12.01 -11.03
N HIS A 52 -13.00 11.18 -10.16
CA HIS A 52 -12.72 9.78 -10.44
C HIS A 52 -14.00 8.93 -10.40
N ALA A 53 -14.88 9.18 -9.42
CA ALA A 53 -16.21 8.57 -9.38
C ALA A 53 -17.02 8.90 -10.66
N ALA A 54 -16.97 10.15 -11.12
CA ALA A 54 -17.61 10.57 -12.36
C ALA A 54 -16.99 9.91 -13.61
N ALA A 55 -15.66 9.78 -13.64
CA ALA A 55 -14.95 9.10 -14.72
C ALA A 55 -15.35 7.61 -14.81
N PHE A 56 -15.45 6.90 -13.69
CA PHE A 56 -15.90 5.51 -13.67
C PHE A 56 -17.35 5.36 -14.16
N LYS A 57 -18.25 6.25 -13.74
CA LYS A 57 -19.62 6.28 -14.27
C LYS A 57 -19.66 6.48 -15.80
N ALA A 58 -18.78 7.33 -16.33
CA ALA A 58 -18.67 7.52 -17.78
C ALA A 58 -18.06 6.29 -18.48
N LEU A 59 -17.15 5.57 -17.82
CA LEU A 59 -16.55 4.34 -18.33
C LEU A 59 -17.61 3.23 -18.46
N THR A 60 -18.38 2.96 -17.40
CA THR A 60 -19.44 1.93 -17.41
C THR A 60 -20.52 2.24 -18.45
N ALA A 61 -20.86 3.51 -18.64
CA ALA A 61 -21.82 3.92 -19.68
C ALA A 61 -21.32 3.66 -21.12
N LYS A 62 -20.00 3.64 -21.33
CA LYS A 62 -19.39 3.41 -22.66
C LYS A 62 -19.06 1.94 -22.92
N ASN A 63 -18.91 1.14 -21.87
CA ASN A 63 -18.43 -0.25 -21.94
C ASN A 63 -19.47 -1.16 -21.29
N ALA A 64 -20.48 -1.55 -22.05
CA ALA A 64 -21.54 -2.44 -21.57
C ALA A 64 -21.02 -3.86 -21.26
N ASP A 65 -19.82 -4.20 -21.71
CA ASP A 65 -19.10 -5.45 -21.46
C ASP A 65 -18.30 -5.45 -20.15
N LEU A 66 -18.16 -4.30 -19.48
CA LEU A 66 -17.37 -4.21 -18.25
C LEU A 66 -18.10 -4.90 -17.09
N ASP A 67 -17.60 -6.07 -16.70
CA ASP A 67 -18.05 -6.76 -15.49
C ASP A 67 -17.34 -6.20 -14.27
N VAL A 68 -18.07 -5.46 -13.43
CA VAL A 68 -17.56 -4.84 -12.21
C VAL A 68 -17.15 -5.84 -11.12
N ARG A 69 -17.49 -7.13 -11.29
CA ARG A 69 -17.11 -8.24 -10.40
C ARG A 69 -15.86 -8.99 -10.86
N SER A 70 -15.22 -8.51 -11.93
CA SER A 70 -14.03 -9.15 -12.50
C SER A 70 -12.73 -8.51 -12.00
N ARG A 71 -11.59 -9.11 -12.35
CA ARG A 71 -10.25 -8.50 -12.16
C ARG A 71 -9.85 -7.62 -13.35
N ASP A 72 -10.80 -7.02 -14.07
CA ASP A 72 -10.50 -6.14 -15.20
C ASP A 72 -9.69 -4.91 -14.70
N PRO A 73 -8.47 -4.66 -15.22
CA PRO A 73 -7.63 -3.57 -14.75
C PRO A 73 -8.28 -2.19 -14.83
N ARG A 74 -9.29 -2.00 -15.70
CA ARG A 74 -10.05 -0.75 -15.83
C ARG A 74 -10.85 -0.38 -14.58
N LEU A 75 -11.05 -1.32 -13.66
CA LEU A 75 -11.73 -1.11 -12.37
C LEU A 75 -10.82 -0.44 -11.33
N TRP A 76 -9.52 -0.36 -11.61
CA TRP A 76 -8.52 0.34 -10.81
C TRP A 76 -7.98 1.53 -11.58
N ARG A 77 -7.81 2.66 -10.89
CA ARG A 77 -7.05 3.79 -11.41
C ARG A 77 -5.70 3.88 -10.73
N ALA A 78 -4.73 4.47 -11.42
CA ALA A 78 -3.51 4.94 -10.77
C ALA A 78 -3.85 5.96 -9.66
N ALA A 79 -3.08 5.93 -8.60
CA ALA A 79 -3.24 6.74 -7.41
C ALA A 79 -1.90 7.31 -6.97
N THR A 80 -1.94 8.49 -6.35
CA THR A 80 -0.77 9.02 -5.64
C THR A 80 -0.75 8.54 -4.19
N ALA A 81 0.39 8.68 -3.52
CA ALA A 81 0.45 8.45 -2.07
C ALA A 81 -0.55 9.34 -1.30
N ASP A 82 -0.78 10.58 -1.75
CA ASP A 82 -1.74 11.48 -1.10
C ASP A 82 -3.20 11.06 -1.35
N ASP A 83 -3.52 10.43 -2.50
CA ASP A 83 -4.85 9.83 -2.72
C ASP A 83 -5.07 8.70 -1.70
N ALA A 84 -4.11 7.78 -1.58
CA ALA A 84 -4.22 6.65 -0.67
C ALA A 84 -4.33 7.12 0.79
N ILE A 85 -3.54 8.12 1.20
CA ILE A 85 -3.66 8.76 2.52
C ILE A 85 -5.05 9.37 2.71
N GLY A 86 -5.61 10.00 1.69
CA GLY A 86 -6.97 10.54 1.71
C GLY A 86 -8.01 9.45 1.96
N VAL A 87 -7.88 8.29 1.31
CA VAL A 87 -8.74 7.12 1.55
C VAL A 87 -8.61 6.65 3.00
N LEU A 88 -7.38 6.33 3.43
CA LEU A 88 -7.13 5.83 4.78
C LEU A 88 -7.65 6.80 5.83
N THR A 89 -7.43 8.10 5.66
CA THR A 89 -7.95 9.13 6.57
C THR A 89 -9.46 9.13 6.62
N ALA A 90 -10.14 9.08 5.47
CA ALA A 90 -11.60 9.14 5.39
C ALA A 90 -12.30 7.91 5.99
N PHE A 91 -11.65 6.75 5.92
CA PHE A 91 -12.17 5.49 6.45
C PHE A 91 -11.77 5.21 7.90
N TRP A 92 -10.57 5.60 8.31
CA TRP A 92 -10.03 5.27 9.64
C TRP A 92 -10.25 6.38 10.68
N SER A 93 -10.56 7.61 10.27
CA SER A 93 -10.90 8.66 11.24
C SER A 93 -12.08 8.23 12.13
N GLY A 94 -12.10 8.71 13.36
CA GLY A 94 -13.31 8.61 14.20
C GLY A 94 -14.45 9.48 13.67
N GLY A 95 -15.68 9.19 14.11
CA GLY A 95 -16.86 10.03 13.86
C GLY A 95 -17.84 9.47 12.82
N ASP A 96 -18.98 10.15 12.72
CA ASP A 96 -20.15 9.69 11.95
C ASP A 96 -19.86 9.58 10.44
N ASP A 97 -19.05 10.48 9.89
CA ASP A 97 -18.71 10.46 8.45
C ASP A 97 -17.93 9.18 8.07
N ALA A 98 -17.00 8.74 8.91
CA ALA A 98 -16.24 7.51 8.67
C ALA A 98 -17.12 6.26 8.82
N ILE A 99 -18.03 6.26 9.80
CA ILE A 99 -19.03 5.20 9.95
C ILE A 99 -19.90 5.12 8.68
N ALA A 100 -20.43 6.24 8.23
CA ALA A 100 -21.27 6.31 7.03
C ALA A 100 -20.53 5.83 5.77
N ARG A 101 -19.24 6.14 5.62
CA ARG A 101 -18.42 5.64 4.50
C ARG A 101 -18.20 4.13 4.53
N ARG A 102 -17.97 3.56 5.72
CA ARG A 102 -17.86 2.09 5.89
C ARG A 102 -19.17 1.39 5.55
N GLU A 103 -20.29 1.92 6.05
CA GLU A 103 -21.63 1.41 5.73
C GLU A 103 -21.95 1.52 4.23
N GLU A 104 -21.59 2.64 3.59
CA GLU A 104 -21.74 2.84 2.15
C GLU A 104 -20.91 1.83 1.35
N LEU A 105 -19.67 1.56 1.75
CA LEU A 105 -18.80 0.60 1.09
C LEU A 105 -19.39 -0.82 1.16
N VAL A 106 -19.88 -1.24 2.33
CA VAL A 106 -20.56 -2.52 2.51
C VAL A 106 -21.82 -2.60 1.64
N ARG A 107 -22.63 -1.53 1.61
CA ARG A 107 -23.82 -1.48 0.75
C ARG A 107 -23.46 -1.62 -0.72
N LEU A 108 -22.40 -0.97 -1.18
CA LEU A 108 -21.94 -1.03 -2.55
C LEU A 108 -21.44 -2.43 -2.93
N PHE A 109 -20.75 -3.12 -2.02
CA PHE A 109 -20.37 -4.52 -2.21
C PHE A 109 -21.60 -5.41 -2.37
N GLN A 110 -22.62 -5.23 -1.54
CA GLN A 110 -23.88 -5.98 -1.64
C GLN A 110 -24.65 -5.68 -2.92
N GLU A 111 -24.75 -4.40 -3.32
CA GLU A 111 -25.45 -3.96 -4.54
C GLU A 111 -24.84 -4.56 -5.81
N HIS A 112 -23.50 -4.69 -5.84
CA HIS A 112 -22.78 -5.20 -6.98
C HIS A 112 -22.37 -6.67 -6.86
N GLU A 113 -22.86 -7.38 -5.84
CA GLU A 113 -22.53 -8.79 -5.56
C GLU A 113 -21.01 -9.05 -5.50
N LEU A 114 -20.25 -8.09 -4.96
CA LEU A 114 -18.83 -8.26 -4.69
C LEU A 114 -18.65 -9.12 -3.42
N PRO A 115 -17.68 -10.05 -3.41
CA PRO A 115 -17.42 -10.86 -2.23
C PRO A 115 -16.90 -9.97 -1.08
N ILE A 116 -17.42 -10.22 0.12
CA ILE A 116 -16.94 -9.62 1.36
C ILE A 116 -15.99 -10.63 2.00
N ALA A 117 -14.76 -10.22 2.24
CA ALA A 117 -13.74 -11.09 2.82
C ALA A 117 -14.04 -11.38 4.30
N GLU A 118 -13.74 -12.60 4.73
CA GLU A 118 -13.88 -13.04 6.13
C GLU A 118 -12.48 -13.35 6.69
N HIS A 119 -11.84 -12.34 7.28
CA HIS A 119 -10.58 -12.48 8.02
C HIS A 119 -10.44 -11.32 9.01
N ASP A 120 -9.54 -11.45 9.97
CA ASP A 120 -9.14 -10.32 10.82
C ASP A 120 -8.32 -9.32 10.00
N ALA A 121 -8.37 -8.04 10.36
CA ALA A 121 -7.63 -6.99 9.64
C ALA A 121 -6.13 -7.27 9.61
N PHE A 122 -5.52 -7.10 8.43
CA PHE A 122 -4.09 -7.36 8.18
C PHE A 122 -3.65 -8.82 8.42
N LYS A 123 -4.58 -9.77 8.51
CA LYS A 123 -4.30 -11.21 8.62
C LYS A 123 -4.64 -11.99 7.35
N SER A 124 -4.87 -11.30 6.23
CA SER A 124 -5.08 -11.94 4.94
C SER A 124 -3.81 -12.66 4.44
N ASN A 125 -3.98 -13.70 3.62
CA ASN A 125 -2.85 -14.38 3.00
C ASN A 125 -2.30 -13.51 1.87
N PRO A 126 -1.05 -13.00 1.96
CA PRO A 126 -0.49 -12.10 0.94
C PRO A 126 -0.29 -12.79 -0.42
N GLU A 127 -0.11 -14.11 -0.46
CA GLU A 127 0.05 -14.87 -1.72
C GLU A 127 -1.29 -15.10 -2.44
N LEU A 128 -2.40 -14.96 -1.74
CA LEU A 128 -3.76 -15.17 -2.24
C LEU A 128 -4.72 -14.15 -1.63
N PRO A 129 -4.54 -12.85 -1.94
CA PRO A 129 -5.34 -11.79 -1.33
C PRO A 129 -6.81 -11.92 -1.75
N PRO A 130 -7.76 -11.65 -0.84
CA PRO A 130 -9.17 -11.63 -1.17
C PRO A 130 -9.48 -10.58 -2.24
N PHE A 131 -10.33 -10.95 -3.18
CA PHE A 131 -10.85 -10.03 -4.18
C PHE A 131 -12.06 -9.25 -3.64
N PRO A 132 -12.30 -7.99 -4.08
CA PRO A 132 -11.34 -7.11 -4.74
C PRO A 132 -10.38 -6.47 -3.73
N GLU A 133 -9.14 -6.27 -4.16
CA GLU A 133 -8.18 -5.42 -3.48
C GLU A 133 -8.53 -3.97 -3.77
N LEU A 134 -8.87 -3.20 -2.75
CA LEU A 134 -9.38 -1.84 -2.84
C LEU A 134 -8.27 -0.78 -2.94
N ILE A 135 -7.12 -1.03 -2.33
CA ILE A 135 -5.89 -0.26 -2.52
C ILE A 135 -4.75 -1.24 -2.79
N LEU A 136 -3.96 -0.95 -3.83
CA LEU A 136 -2.71 -1.63 -4.14
C LEU A 136 -1.55 -0.67 -3.92
N PHE A 137 -0.49 -1.16 -3.29
CA PHE A 137 0.67 -0.37 -2.91
C PHE A 137 1.94 -1.01 -3.45
N ASP A 138 2.37 -0.58 -4.64
CA ASP A 138 3.61 -1.09 -5.22
C ASP A 138 4.68 0.01 -5.37
N TRP A 139 5.92 -0.35 -5.04
CA TRP A 139 7.11 0.46 -5.27
C TRP A 139 8.18 -0.36 -5.99
N VAL A 140 8.95 0.31 -6.83
CA VAL A 140 10.10 -0.30 -7.52
C VAL A 140 11.35 0.48 -7.14
N LEU A 141 12.37 -0.22 -6.64
CA LEU A 141 13.67 0.39 -6.38
C LEU A 141 14.58 0.31 -7.60
N LEU A 142 15.53 1.24 -7.65
CA LEU A 142 16.63 1.21 -8.62
C LEU A 142 17.41 -0.11 -8.50
N PRO A 143 17.73 -0.75 -9.64
CA PRO A 143 18.71 -1.83 -9.68
C PRO A 143 20.05 -1.39 -9.07
N ILE A 144 20.81 -2.36 -8.54
CA ILE A 144 22.09 -2.11 -7.86
C ILE A 144 23.09 -1.44 -8.80
N ASP A 145 23.12 -1.85 -10.07
CA ASP A 145 24.05 -1.29 -11.08
C ASP A 145 23.70 0.15 -11.51
N GLN A 146 22.52 0.65 -11.16
CA GLN A 146 22.09 2.03 -11.38
C GLN A 146 22.37 2.93 -10.16
N LEU A 147 22.89 2.36 -9.07
CA LEU A 147 23.22 3.13 -7.88
C LEU A 147 24.47 4.00 -8.12
N ASP A 148 24.26 5.31 -8.06
CA ASP A 148 25.34 6.30 -7.99
C ASP A 148 26.25 6.10 -6.76
N ALA A 149 27.56 5.95 -6.97
CA ALA A 149 28.53 5.59 -5.94
C ALA A 149 28.63 6.61 -4.79
N ASP A 150 28.48 7.90 -5.08
CA ASP A 150 28.58 8.95 -4.07
C ASP A 150 27.25 9.14 -3.34
N ARG A 151 26.14 9.19 -4.09
CA ARG A 151 24.80 9.39 -3.54
C ARG A 151 24.31 8.18 -2.77
N HIS A 152 24.74 6.98 -3.14
CA HIS A 152 24.26 5.72 -2.57
C HIS A 152 25.36 4.93 -1.84
N ALA A 153 26.49 5.57 -1.52
CA ALA A 153 27.62 4.96 -0.80
C ALA A 153 27.19 4.12 0.41
N GLY A 154 26.20 4.58 1.19
CA GLY A 154 25.76 3.88 2.38
C GLY A 154 25.09 2.52 2.13
N VAL A 155 24.31 2.37 1.05
CA VAL A 155 23.71 1.07 0.73
C VAL A 155 24.71 0.17 0.02
N LEU A 156 25.61 0.74 -0.80
CA LEU A 156 26.70 -0.01 -1.42
C LEU A 156 27.61 -0.63 -0.37
N ALA A 157 27.95 0.13 0.68
CA ALA A 157 28.70 -0.39 1.82
C ALA A 157 27.96 -1.49 2.60
N ALA A 158 26.63 -1.40 2.71
CA ALA A 158 25.81 -2.46 3.32
C ALA A 158 25.82 -3.74 2.48
N LEU A 159 25.82 -3.60 1.15
CA LEU A 159 25.85 -4.72 0.20
C LEU A 159 27.21 -5.42 0.14
N GLU A 160 28.33 -4.73 0.37
CA GLU A 160 29.67 -5.34 0.38
C GLU A 160 29.81 -6.48 1.41
N GLY A 161 29.03 -6.43 2.49
CA GLY A 161 28.99 -7.47 3.52
C GLY A 161 27.94 -8.57 3.29
N SER A 162 27.12 -8.45 2.25
CA SER A 162 26.05 -9.41 1.97
C SER A 162 26.61 -10.70 1.37
N THR A 163 26.04 -11.83 1.79
CA THR A 163 26.31 -13.15 1.22
C THR A 163 25.23 -13.60 0.23
N GLU A 164 24.23 -12.75 -0.02
CA GLU A 164 23.17 -13.04 -0.96
C GLU A 164 23.61 -12.84 -2.40
N GLU A 165 23.25 -13.79 -3.25
CA GLU A 165 23.35 -13.62 -4.69
C GLU A 165 22.30 -12.60 -5.14
N ALA A 166 22.77 -11.46 -5.66
CA ALA A 166 21.92 -10.41 -6.20
C ALA A 166 22.11 -10.31 -7.70
N HIS A 167 21.03 -10.06 -8.44
CA HIS A 167 21.05 -9.75 -9.87
C HIS A 167 21.14 -8.23 -10.04
N PRO A 168 22.32 -7.65 -10.33
CA PRO A 168 22.54 -6.21 -10.15
C PRO A 168 21.70 -5.32 -11.08
N SER A 169 21.24 -5.87 -12.20
CA SER A 169 20.47 -5.17 -13.22
C SER A 169 18.96 -5.36 -13.09
N GLU A 170 18.50 -6.22 -12.17
CA GLU A 170 17.07 -6.44 -11.95
C GLU A 170 16.52 -5.39 -10.98
N PRO A 171 15.34 -4.81 -11.27
CA PRO A 171 14.66 -3.94 -10.32
C PRO A 171 14.21 -4.74 -9.09
N ILE A 172 14.14 -4.08 -7.95
CA ILE A 172 13.68 -4.69 -6.70
C ILE A 172 12.25 -4.23 -6.46
N TYR A 173 11.32 -5.18 -6.47
CA TYR A 173 9.91 -4.91 -6.25
C TYR A 173 9.58 -4.92 -4.77
N GLN A 174 8.69 -4.00 -4.38
CA GLN A 174 8.19 -3.89 -3.03
C GLN A 174 6.67 -3.74 -3.08
N GLU A 175 6.01 -4.44 -2.18
CA GLU A 175 4.55 -4.53 -2.13
C GLU A 175 4.09 -4.23 -0.70
N GLY A 176 3.05 -3.42 -0.56
CA GLY A 176 2.39 -3.16 0.71
C GLY A 176 1.36 -4.24 1.05
N PRO A 177 0.63 -4.09 2.17
CA PRO A 177 -0.43 -5.02 2.50
C PRO A 177 -1.60 -4.86 1.53
N ALA A 178 -2.25 -5.96 1.20
CA ALA A 178 -3.48 -5.95 0.42
C ALA A 178 -4.60 -5.30 1.24
N PHE A 179 -5.14 -4.18 0.76
CA PHE A 179 -6.28 -3.53 1.41
C PHE A 179 -7.57 -4.06 0.81
N THR A 180 -8.32 -4.84 1.57
CA THR A 180 -9.68 -5.24 1.19
C THR A 180 -10.72 -4.35 1.88
N ILE A 181 -11.99 -4.72 1.79
CA ILE A 181 -13.04 -4.10 2.59
C ILE A 181 -12.77 -4.21 4.09
N VAL A 182 -12.13 -5.29 4.55
CA VAL A 182 -11.81 -5.50 5.97
C VAL A 182 -10.77 -4.49 6.44
N GLU A 183 -9.62 -4.36 5.76
CA GLU A 183 -8.57 -3.41 6.15
C GLU A 183 -9.06 -1.96 6.16
N LEU A 184 -9.91 -1.57 5.21
CA LEU A 184 -10.48 -0.22 5.20
C LEU A 184 -11.52 -0.01 6.31
N CYS A 185 -12.36 -1.00 6.59
CA CYS A 185 -13.42 -0.84 7.58
C CYS A 185 -12.94 -1.04 9.03
N GLU A 186 -11.99 -1.95 9.24
CA GLU A 186 -11.62 -2.48 10.56
C GLU A 186 -10.13 -2.31 10.87
N GLY A 187 -9.29 -1.94 9.89
CA GLY A 187 -7.83 -1.91 10.11
C GLY A 187 -7.34 -0.88 11.12
N ALA A 188 -8.03 0.25 11.27
CA ALA A 188 -7.65 1.26 12.26
C ALA A 188 -8.86 1.97 12.88
N PRO A 189 -9.66 1.30 13.73
CA PRO A 189 -10.78 1.93 14.39
C PRO A 189 -10.27 3.10 15.24
N LEU A 190 -10.93 4.25 15.12
CA LEU A 190 -10.52 5.50 15.81
C LEU A 190 -9.12 6.00 15.42
N GLY A 191 -8.57 5.53 14.30
CA GLY A 191 -7.30 5.95 13.74
C GLY A 191 -6.06 5.33 14.38
N ILE A 192 -6.23 4.20 15.06
CA ILE A 192 -5.14 3.41 15.63
C ILE A 192 -5.15 2.04 14.96
N LEU A 193 -4.07 1.69 14.27
CA LEU A 193 -3.92 0.42 13.58
C LEU A 193 -3.79 -0.73 14.58
N GLU A 194 -4.55 -1.81 14.33
CA GLU A 194 -4.51 -3.02 15.17
C GLU A 194 -3.17 -3.76 15.05
N ASP A 195 -2.55 -3.70 13.88
CA ASP A 195 -1.23 -4.30 13.61
C ASP A 195 -0.26 -3.30 12.96
N ASP A 196 1.02 -3.65 12.92
CA ASP A 196 2.03 -2.88 12.20
C ASP A 196 1.83 -2.96 10.69
N MET A 197 2.20 -1.88 10.00
CA MET A 197 2.20 -1.86 8.54
C MET A 197 3.33 -2.73 8.03
N THR A 198 2.99 -3.84 7.36
CA THR A 198 3.98 -4.76 6.77
C THR A 198 4.22 -4.44 5.31
N ILE A 199 5.49 -4.41 4.89
CA ILE A 199 5.89 -4.25 3.49
C ILE A 199 6.77 -5.44 3.10
N TRP A 200 6.48 -6.02 1.93
CA TRP A 200 7.26 -7.08 1.33
C TRP A 200 8.24 -6.50 0.32
N SER A 201 9.45 -7.05 0.25
CA SER A 201 10.44 -6.67 -0.75
C SER A 201 11.15 -7.90 -1.29
N ASP A 202 11.45 -7.88 -2.58
CA ASP A 202 12.45 -8.74 -3.16
C ASP A 202 13.84 -8.49 -2.55
N GLY A 203 14.73 -9.46 -2.75
CA GLY A 203 16.12 -9.36 -2.33
C GLY A 203 16.94 -8.37 -3.18
N PRO A 204 18.16 -8.03 -2.73
CA PRO A 204 18.81 -8.54 -1.51
C PRO A 204 18.31 -7.89 -0.21
N TYR A 205 18.39 -8.62 0.90
CA TYR A 205 17.86 -8.19 2.21
C TYR A 205 18.51 -6.88 2.67
N GLU A 206 19.83 -6.80 2.56
CA GLU A 206 20.63 -5.68 3.06
C GLU A 206 20.30 -4.37 2.34
N TYR A 207 19.91 -4.44 1.06
CA TYR A 207 19.43 -3.26 0.33
C TYR A 207 18.07 -2.83 0.88
N ALA A 208 17.08 -3.71 0.87
CA ALA A 208 15.74 -3.40 1.34
C ALA A 208 15.75 -2.89 2.80
N ASP A 209 16.47 -3.57 3.69
CA ASP A 209 16.62 -3.20 5.10
C ASP A 209 17.26 -1.80 5.27
N TYR A 210 18.35 -1.51 4.54
CA TYR A 210 18.99 -0.20 4.57
C TYR A 210 18.01 0.91 4.15
N VAL A 211 17.28 0.69 3.06
CA VAL A 211 16.29 1.65 2.54
C VAL A 211 15.18 1.86 3.55
N PHE A 212 14.59 0.77 4.06
CA PHE A 212 13.46 0.83 4.99
C PHE A 212 13.83 1.48 6.33
N ARG A 213 15.03 1.24 6.87
CA ARG A 213 15.53 1.97 8.04
C ARG A 213 15.66 3.47 7.76
N GLY A 214 16.14 3.83 6.57
CA GLY A 214 16.21 5.22 6.11
C GLY A 214 14.84 5.88 5.99
N VAL A 215 13.87 5.18 5.41
CA VAL A 215 12.47 5.60 5.27
C VAL A 215 11.80 5.78 6.63
N SER A 216 11.91 4.79 7.53
CA SER A 216 11.35 4.86 8.89
C SER A 216 11.88 6.07 9.67
N LYS A 217 13.20 6.30 9.60
CA LYS A 217 13.83 7.48 10.21
C LYS A 217 13.29 8.78 9.62
N ALA A 218 13.12 8.86 8.30
CA ALA A 218 12.58 10.05 7.63
C ALA A 218 11.10 10.30 7.99
N ALA A 219 10.32 9.23 8.14
CA ALA A 219 8.93 9.26 8.57
C ALA A 219 8.77 9.55 10.07
N LYS A 220 9.89 9.56 10.83
CA LYS A 220 9.94 9.77 12.29
C LYS A 220 9.09 8.73 13.04
N LEU A 221 9.21 7.47 12.65
CA LEU A 221 8.58 6.38 13.38
C LEU A 221 9.31 6.14 14.71
N PRO A 222 8.61 5.65 15.75
CA PRO A 222 9.17 5.43 17.08
C PRO A 222 10.29 4.37 17.08
N GLU A 223 10.16 3.34 16.24
CA GLU A 223 11.08 2.21 16.17
C GLU A 223 11.52 1.95 14.71
N PRO A 224 12.74 1.43 14.50
CA PRO A 224 13.15 0.98 13.17
C PRO A 224 12.26 -0.18 12.70
N PRO A 225 12.14 -0.41 11.38
CA PRO A 225 11.41 -1.56 10.89
C PRO A 225 12.13 -2.85 11.28
N VAL A 226 11.37 -3.92 11.49
CA VAL A 226 11.86 -5.25 11.84
C VAL A 226 11.66 -6.18 10.65
N GLY A 227 12.75 -6.70 10.09
CA GLY A 227 12.68 -7.68 8.99
C GLY A 227 12.53 -9.11 9.52
N LEU A 228 11.99 -10.03 8.70
CA LEU A 228 11.81 -11.45 9.10
C LEU A 228 13.06 -12.11 9.68
N ARG A 229 14.26 -11.77 9.19
CA ARG A 229 15.52 -12.32 9.70
C ARG A 229 15.84 -11.89 11.12
N ASP A 230 15.35 -10.73 11.53
CA ASP A 230 15.59 -10.16 12.86
C ASP A 230 14.71 -10.84 13.93
N LEU A 231 13.77 -11.71 13.53
CA LEU A 231 12.88 -12.47 14.43
C LEU A 231 13.42 -13.86 14.80
N ASP A 232 14.43 -14.36 14.06
CA ASP A 232 15.03 -15.68 14.25
C ASP A 232 16.32 -15.64 15.13
N GLU A 233 16.68 -14.48 15.68
CA GLU A 233 17.76 -14.26 16.66
C GLU A 233 17.23 -14.04 18.09
#